data_AF-A0A821BQ42-F1
#
_entry.id   AF-A0A821BQ42-F1
#
_cell.length_a   1.000
_cell.length_b   1.000
_cell.length_c   1.000
_cell.angle_alpha   90.00
_cell.angle_beta   90.00
_cell.angle_gamma   90.00
#
_symmetry.space_group_name_H-M   'P 1'
#
loop_
_entity.id
_entity.type
_entity.pdbx_description
1 polymer ?
#
loop_
_entity_poly.entity_id
_entity_poly.type
_entity_poly.pdbx_seq_one_letter_code
_entity_poly.pdbx_strand_id
1 'polypeptide(L)'
;MSKKYTREALANAVASDLNSKAAAIDFNVPASTIRQHRREPSLNIRTGRPSYLTSDQENHFVSLLKILPDYGFDVTKDLALQLAADYF
;
A
#
# COMPACT_ATOMS: atom_id res chain seq x y z
N MET A 1 -12.27 -20.13 12.42
CA MET A 1 -10.81 -19.92 12.43
C MET A 1 -10.49 -18.78 11.47
N SER A 2 -9.85 -17.70 11.93
CA SER A 2 -9.37 -16.64 11.02
C SER A 2 -8.22 -17.22 10.20
N LYS A 3 -8.41 -17.37 8.87
CA LYS A 3 -7.32 -17.73 7.97
C LYS A 3 -6.27 -16.63 8.05
N LYS A 4 -5.10 -16.94 8.62
CA LYS A 4 -3.96 -16.02 8.63
C LYS A 4 -3.29 -16.07 7.25
N TYR A 5 -3.21 -14.93 6.58
CA TYR A 5 -2.47 -14.71 5.35
C TYR A 5 -1.36 -13.68 5.63
N THR A 6 -0.27 -13.74 4.86
CA THR A 6 0.84 -12.80 5.01
C THR A 6 0.48 -11.45 4.39
N ARG A 7 1.18 -10.40 4.82
CA ARG A 7 1.03 -9.04 4.27
C ARG A 7 1.36 -9.00 2.77
N GLU A 8 2.41 -9.72 2.36
CA GLU A 8 2.81 -9.84 0.95
C GLU A 8 1.75 -10.55 0.10
N ALA A 9 1.14 -11.62 0.61
CA ALA A 9 0.06 -12.31 -0.09
C ALA A 9 -1.15 -11.39 -0.32
N LEU A 10 -1.50 -10.55 0.66
CA LEU A 10 -2.56 -9.55 0.51
C LEU A 10 -2.19 -8.48 -0.54
N ALA A 11 -0.98 -7.94 -0.49
CA ALA A 11 -0.53 -6.92 -1.44
C ALA A 11 -0.55 -7.46 -2.88
N ASN A 12 0.01 -8.65 -3.10
CA ASN A 12 0.01 -9.31 -4.41
C ASN A 12 -1.41 -9.66 -4.87
N ALA A 13 -2.28 -10.12 -3.96
CA ALA A 13 -3.68 -10.41 -4.29
C ALA A 13 -4.43 -9.15 -4.73
N VAL A 14 -4.22 -8.02 -4.05
CA VAL A 14 -4.88 -6.75 -4.36
C VAL A 14 -4.39 -6.19 -5.69
N ALA A 15 -3.08 -6.22 -5.94
CA ALA A 15 -2.44 -5.70 -7.15
C ALA A 15 -2.58 -6.59 -8.39
N SER A 16 -2.93 -7.88 -8.23
CA SER A 16 -3.09 -8.80 -9.37
C SER A 16 -4.24 -8.43 -10.31
N ASP A 17 -4.04 -8.66 -11.61
CA ASP A 17 -5.07 -8.48 -12.67
C ASP A 17 -6.23 -9.49 -12.58
N LEU A 18 -6.08 -10.51 -11.73
CA LEU A 18 -7.12 -11.52 -11.48
C LEU A 18 -8.33 -10.89 -10.82
N ASN A 19 -9.55 -11.38 -11.08
CA ASN A 19 -10.71 -10.95 -10.31
C ASN A 19 -10.60 -11.40 -8.82
N SER A 20 -11.31 -10.76 -7.89
CA SER A 20 -11.12 -11.03 -6.45
C SER A 20 -11.47 -12.46 -6.02
N LYS A 21 -12.24 -13.21 -6.82
CA LYS A 21 -12.52 -14.64 -6.54
C LYS A 21 -11.33 -15.51 -6.97
N ALA A 22 -10.75 -15.24 -8.14
CA ALA A 22 -9.55 -15.93 -8.63
C ALA A 22 -8.33 -15.61 -7.75
N ALA A 23 -8.10 -14.33 -7.45
CA ALA A 23 -7.02 -13.90 -6.56
C ALA A 23 -7.16 -14.51 -5.14
N ALA A 24 -8.39 -14.74 -4.67
CA ALA A 24 -8.58 -15.37 -3.37
C ALA A 24 -8.09 -16.81 -3.29
N ILE A 25 -8.16 -17.53 -4.42
CA ILE A 25 -7.69 -18.90 -4.53
C ILE A 25 -6.16 -18.88 -4.64
N ASP A 26 -5.62 -18.09 -5.56
CA ASP A 26 -4.18 -18.06 -5.86
C ASP A 26 -3.34 -17.55 -4.70
N PHE A 27 -3.81 -16.53 -3.99
CA PHE A 27 -3.06 -15.92 -2.90
C PHE A 27 -3.53 -16.36 -1.51
N ASN A 28 -4.54 -17.25 -1.45
CA ASN A 28 -5.16 -17.74 -0.21
C ASN A 28 -5.62 -16.59 0.74
N VAL A 29 -6.08 -15.49 0.16
CA VAL A 29 -6.65 -14.33 0.89
C VAL A 29 -8.16 -14.30 0.65
N PRO A 30 -9.02 -14.07 1.67
CA PRO A 30 -10.45 -14.00 1.45
C PRO A 30 -10.85 -12.97 0.39
N ALA A 31 -11.73 -13.37 -0.54
CA ALA A 31 -12.21 -12.50 -1.62
C ALA A 31 -12.88 -11.23 -1.10
N SER A 32 -13.53 -11.28 0.07
CA SER A 32 -14.12 -10.12 0.75
C SER A 32 -13.06 -9.11 1.19
N THR A 33 -11.95 -9.59 1.75
CA THR A 33 -10.79 -8.78 2.12
C THR A 33 -10.16 -8.14 0.87
N ILE A 34 -9.89 -8.94 -0.18
CA ILE A 34 -9.36 -8.40 -1.44
C ILE A 34 -10.30 -7.34 -2.01
N ARG A 35 -11.62 -7.60 -2.05
CA ARG A 35 -12.62 -6.62 -2.52
C ARG A 35 -12.63 -5.37 -1.67
N GLN A 36 -12.49 -5.47 -0.35
CA GLN A 36 -12.43 -4.32 0.54
C GLN A 36 -11.22 -3.44 0.25
N HIS A 37 -10.07 -4.04 -0.05
CA HIS A 37 -8.84 -3.31 -0.38
C HIS A 37 -8.77 -2.86 -1.84
N ARG A 38 -9.49 -3.51 -2.76
CA ARG A 38 -9.62 -3.10 -4.18
C ARG A 38 -10.74 -2.11 -4.44
N ARG A 39 -11.83 -2.14 -3.66
CA ARG A 39 -12.87 -1.12 -3.69
C ARG A 39 -12.24 0.17 -3.20
N GLU A 40 -11.73 0.91 -4.16
CA GLU A 40 -11.38 2.32 -4.17
C GLU A 40 -11.07 2.95 -2.81
N PRO A 41 -9.79 3.33 -2.58
CA PRO A 41 -9.39 4.23 -1.51
C PRO A 41 -10.21 5.53 -1.48
N SER A 42 -10.78 5.94 -2.61
CA SER A 42 -11.64 7.11 -2.78
C SER A 42 -13.08 6.94 -2.26
N LEU A 43 -13.57 5.74 -1.94
CA LEU A 43 -14.91 5.54 -1.34
C LEU A 43 -14.90 5.60 0.20
N ASN A 44 -13.71 5.62 0.80
CA ASN A 44 -13.49 5.96 2.21
C ASN A 44 -13.16 7.45 2.34
N ILE A 45 -14.05 8.33 1.87
CA ILE A 45 -13.94 9.79 2.05
C ILE A 45 -14.24 10.14 3.52
N ARG A 46 -13.31 9.76 4.39
CA ARG A 46 -12.69 10.73 5.28
C ARG A 46 -11.20 10.69 4.94
N THR A 47 -10.82 11.59 4.03
CA THR A 47 -9.45 11.97 3.62
C THR A 47 -8.62 10.89 2.90
N GLY A 48 -8.43 11.07 1.60
CA GLY A 48 -7.85 10.11 0.67
C GLY A 48 -6.43 9.62 1.00
N ARG A 49 -6.13 8.37 0.61
CA ARG A 49 -4.79 7.79 0.43
C ARG A 49 -4.91 6.30 0.08
N PRO A 50 -4.05 5.73 -0.77
CA PRO A 50 -3.82 4.29 -0.77
C PRO A 50 -3.37 3.85 0.63
N SER A 51 -3.98 2.82 1.21
CA SER A 51 -3.65 2.37 2.58
C SER A 51 -2.30 1.65 2.68
N TYR A 52 -1.71 1.24 1.55
CA TYR A 52 -0.45 0.52 1.49
C TYR A 52 0.33 0.88 0.22
N LEU A 53 1.61 1.26 0.38
CA LEU A 53 2.59 1.27 -0.70
C LEU A 53 2.95 -0.17 -1.07
N THR A 54 3.19 -0.44 -2.35
CA THR A 54 3.86 -1.68 -2.78
C THR A 54 5.31 -1.68 -2.27
N SER A 55 5.97 -2.85 -2.24
CA SER A 55 7.38 -2.93 -1.84
C SER A 55 8.29 -2.04 -2.69
N ASP A 56 8.02 -1.93 -3.99
CA ASP A 56 8.79 -1.06 -4.89
C ASP A 56 8.55 0.42 -4.59
N GLN A 57 7.31 0.82 -4.30
CA GLN A 57 6.96 2.18 -3.90
C GLN A 57 7.56 2.54 -2.54
N GLU A 58 7.53 1.62 -1.58
CA GLU A 58 8.15 1.79 -0.26
C GLU A 58 9.67 1.93 -0.38
N ASN A 59 10.31 1.06 -1.16
CA ASN A 59 11.75 1.13 -1.43
C ASN A 59 12.14 2.45 -2.13
N HIS A 60 11.36 2.88 -3.12
CA HIS A 60 11.59 4.14 -3.80
C HIS A 60 11.41 5.34 -2.84
N PHE A 61 10.34 5.33 -2.04
CA PHE A 61 10.09 6.37 -1.05
C PHE A 61 11.21 6.45 0.00
N VAL A 62 11.67 5.31 0.53
CA VAL A 62 12.81 5.26 1.46
C VAL A 62 14.09 5.77 0.80
N SER A 63 14.31 5.48 -0.49
CA SER A 63 15.48 5.98 -1.22
C SER A 63 15.46 7.51 -1.34
N LEU A 64 14.29 8.11 -1.60
CA LEU A 64 14.13 9.56 -1.63
C LEU A 64 14.41 10.19 -0.26
N LEU A 65 13.86 9.61 0.82
CA LEU A 65 14.08 10.10 2.17
C LEU A 65 15.56 10.04 2.59
N LYS A 66 16.32 9.05 2.13
CA LYS A 66 17.76 8.93 2.44
C LYS A 66 18.62 10.01 1.82
N ILE A 67 18.18 10.60 0.71
CA ILE A 67 18.96 11.59 -0.04
C ILE A 67 18.66 13.02 0.46
N LEU A 68 17.47 13.26 1.03
CA LEU A 68 17.07 14.59 1.54
C LEU A 68 18.07 15.25 2.52
N PRO A 69 18.72 14.51 3.46
CA PRO A 69 19.74 15.07 4.33
C PRO A 69 20.95 15.66 3.59
N ASP A 70 21.34 15.07 2.46
CA ASP A 70 22.47 15.55 1.64
C ASP A 70 22.17 16.91 1.00
N TYR A 71 20.89 17.25 0.85
CA TYR A 71 20.41 18.54 0.39
C TYR A 71 20.07 19.52 1.53
N GLY A 72 20.39 19.17 2.78
CA GLY A 72 20.16 20.01 3.96
C GLY A 72 18.71 20.00 4.45
N PHE A 73 17.89 19.04 4.01
CA PHE A 73 16.53 18.86 4.55
C PHE A 73 16.54 17.87 5.71
N ASP A 74 15.90 18.27 6.80
CA ASP A 74 15.75 17.42 7.96
C ASP A 74 14.56 16.46 7.76
N VAL A 75 14.81 15.15 7.85
CA VAL A 75 13.79 14.13 7.57
C VAL A 75 12.93 13.92 8.81
N THR A 76 11.92 14.76 8.95
CA THR A 76 10.92 14.63 10.00
C THR A 76 9.80 13.67 9.58
N LYS A 77 9.11 13.09 10.56
CA LYS A 77 7.94 12.24 10.32
C LYS A 77 6.86 12.97 9.52
N ASP A 78 6.65 14.25 9.79
CA ASP A 78 5.64 15.05 9.12
C ASP A 78 5.99 15.29 7.64
N LEU A 79 7.26 15.58 7.34
CA LEU A 79 7.76 15.70 5.97
C LEU A 79 7.61 14.39 5.20
N ALA A 80 7.97 13.26 5.82
CA ALA A 80 7.80 11.94 5.23
C ALA A 80 6.32 11.65 4.93
N LEU A 81 5.42 11.95 5.87
CA LEU A 81 3.99 11.80 5.64
C LEU A 81 3.50 12.71 4.52
N GLN A 82 3.95 13.96 4.46
CA GLN A 82 3.55 14.90 3.40
C GLN A 82 4.01 14.42 2.02
N LEU A 83 5.28 14.04 1.87
CA LEU A 83 5.81 13.49 0.61
C LEU A 83 5.10 12.21 0.19
N ALA A 84 4.79 11.33 1.13
CA ALA A 84 4.00 10.13 0.85
C ALA A 84 2.56 10.45 0.44
N ALA A 85 2.02 11.61 0.80
CA ALA A 85 0.70 12.07 0.32
C ALA A 85 0.76 12.69 -1.07
N ASP A 86 1.81 13.46 -1.36
CA ASP A 86 1.90 14.26 -2.58
C ASP A 86 2.30 13.41 -3.80
N TYR A 87 3.01 12.30 -3.59
CA TYR A 87 3.61 11.50 -4.66
C TYR A 87 3.05 10.08 -4.81
N PHE A 88 2.19 9.61 -3.89
CA PHE A 88 1.62 8.25 -3.90
C PHE A 88 0.14 8.23 -3.49
#